data_AF-A0A0A9GAH0-F1
#
_entry.id   AF-A0A0A9GAH0-F1
#
_cell.length_a   1.000
_cell.length_b   1.000
_cell.length_c   1.000
_cell.angle_alpha   90.00
_cell.angle_beta   90.00
_cell.angle_gamma   90.00
#
_symmetry.space_group_name_H-M   'P 1'
#
loop_
_entity.id
_entity.type
_entity.pdbx_description
1 polymer ?
#
loop_
_entity_poly.entity_id
_entity_poly.type
_entity_poly.pdbx_seq_one_letter_code
_entity_poly.pdbx_strand_id
1 'polypeptide(L)' 'MLRKDFAVEVPIYYNSRRVEGQEMAKDKNGDPVTGYVRISHQVYNVKEDYERLRDAINKLVSEGFISSKLRPYEKQEALA' A
#
# COMPACT_ATOMS: atom_id res chain seq x y z
N MET A 1 -5.50 -2.60 -9.56
CA MET A 1 -6.40 -2.06 -8.53
C MET A 1 -6.30 -0.53 -8.50
N LEU A 2 -5.38 0.10 -7.77
CA LEU A 2 -5.27 1.59 -7.73
C LEU A 2 -5.24 2.31 -9.09
N ARG A 3 -4.38 1.87 -10.03
CA ARG A 3 -4.32 2.49 -11.36
C ARG A 3 -5.61 2.30 -12.19
N LYS A 4 -6.24 1.12 -12.09
CA LYS A 4 -7.41 0.77 -12.90
C LYS A 4 -8.71 1.34 -12.32
N ASP A 5 -8.84 1.28 -11.00
CA ASP A 5 -10.10 1.54 -10.31
C ASP A 5 -10.16 2.95 -9.72
N PHE A 6 -8.99 3.58 -9.51
CA PHE A 6 -8.86 4.88 -8.87
C PHE A 6 -8.01 5.88 -9.65
N ALA A 7 -7.51 5.51 -10.85
CA ALA A 7 -6.59 6.32 -11.66
C ALA A 7 -5.34 6.79 -10.90
N VAL A 8 -4.89 6.01 -9.92
CA VAL A 8 -3.72 6.29 -9.08
C VAL A 8 -2.51 5.51 -9.62
N GLU A 9 -1.52 6.22 -10.17
CA GLU A 9 -0.34 5.63 -10.82
C GLU A 9 0.83 5.40 -9.85
N VAL A 10 0.60 4.68 -8.75
CA VAL A 10 1.67 4.35 -7.81
C VAL A 10 1.76 2.86 -7.56
N PRO A 11 2.98 2.28 -7.59
CA PRO A 11 3.20 0.95 -7.05
C PRO A 11 2.94 0.95 -5.54
N ILE A 12 2.08 0.04 -5.11
CA ILE A 12 1.86 -0.23 -3.69
C ILE A 12 2.87 -1.30 -3.28
N TYR A 13 3.64 -1.01 -2.25
CA TYR A 13 4.64 -1.93 -1.74
C TYR A 13 4.08 -2.65 -0.53
N TYR A 14 4.16 -3.98 -0.53
CA TYR A 14 3.82 -4.81 0.61
C TYR A 14 5.12 -5.37 1.21
N ASN A 15 5.40 -5.06 2.47
CA ASN A 15 6.52 -5.60 3.21
C ASN A 15 6.10 -6.89 3.92
N SER A 16 6.08 -7.98 3.15
CA SER A 16 5.59 -9.30 3.58
C SER A 16 6.47 -10.04 4.58
N ARG A 17 7.74 -9.64 4.74
CA ARG A 17 8.72 -10.39 5.50
C ARG A 17 9.34 -9.54 6.59
N ARG A 18 9.34 -10.09 7.81
CA ARG A 18 10.48 -9.96 8.72
C ARG A 18 11.66 -10.60 8.00
N VAL A 19 12.37 -9.85 7.16
CA VAL A 19 13.66 -10.29 6.65
C VAL A 19 14.60 -10.21 7.85
N GLU A 20 15.22 -11.32 8.27
CA GLU A 20 16.19 -11.30 9.37
C GLU A 20 17.23 -10.21 9.10
N GLY A 21 17.35 -9.25 10.03
CA GLY A 21 18.27 -8.12 9.91
C GLY A 21 17.71 -6.84 9.29
N GLN A 22 16.48 -6.80 8.76
CA GLN A 22 15.82 -5.54 8.39
C GLN A 22 14.77 -5.14 9.41
N GLU A 23 15.04 -4.06 10.15
CA GLU A 23 14.05 -3.45 11.02
C GLU A 23 12.92 -2.86 10.16
N MET A 24 11.70 -3.38 10.34
CA MET A 24 10.53 -2.84 9.67
C MET A 24 10.31 -1.40 10.14
N ALA A 25 9.96 -0.50 9.22
CA ALA A 25 9.46 0.81 9.60
C ALA A 25 8.27 0.61 10.55
N LYS A 26 8.32 1.28 11.69
CA LYS A 26 7.25 1.28 12.68
C LYS A 26 6.39 2.51 12.48
N ASP A 27 5.09 2.39 12.67
CA ASP A 27 4.21 3.53 12.70
C ASP A 27 4.38 4.32 14.02
N LYS A 28 3.59 5.38 14.20
CA LYS A 28 3.61 6.21 15.42
C LYS A 28 3.24 5.45 16.70
N ASN A 29 2.61 4.28 16.60
CA ASN A 29 2.22 3.43 17.70
C ASN A 29 3.27 2.33 17.97
N GLY A 30 4.31 2.24 17.15
CA GLY A 30 5.32 1.17 17.22
C GLY A 30 4.96 -0.07 16.40
N ASP A 31 3.84 -0.06 15.66
CA ASP A 31 3.37 -1.20 14.90
C ASP A 31 4.11 -1.34 13.56
N PRO A 32 4.45 -2.56 13.11
CA PRO A 32 5.15 -2.76 11.85
C PRO A 32 4.32 -2.29 10.64
N VAL A 33 4.92 -1.44 9.81
CA VAL A 33 4.32 -0.99 8.55
C VAL A 33 4.40 -2.12 7.53
N THR A 34 3.26 -2.77 7.30
CA THR A 34 3.13 -3.92 6.39
C THR A 34 2.95 -3.51 4.93
N GLY A 35 2.56 -2.26 4.66
CA GLY A 35 2.46 -1.75 3.31
C GLY A 35 2.58 -0.24 3.25
N TYR A 36 3.14 0.27 2.16
CA TYR A 36 3.29 1.70 1.93
C TYR A 36 3.12 2.06 0.47
N VAL A 37 2.76 3.32 0.23
CA VAL A 37 2.68 3.93 -1.11
C VAL A 37 3.63 5.13 -1.13
N ARG A 38 4.42 5.29 -2.20
CA ARG A 38 5.31 6.45 -2.34
C ARG A 38 4.59 7.60 -3.01
N ILE A 39 4.42 8.68 -2.28
CA ILE A 39 3.97 9.95 -2.85
C ILE A 39 5.23 10.72 -3.26
N SER A 40 5.36 11.04 -4.55
CA SER A 40 6.43 11.87 -5.09
C SER A 40 5.81 13.05 -5.80
N HIS A 41 6.40 14.24 -5.64
CA HIS A 41 5.95 15.44 -6.34
C HIS A 41 5.99 15.28 -7.88
N GLN A 42 6.87 14.40 -8.39
CA GLN A 42 6.95 14.08 -9.82
C GLN A 42 5.71 13.33 -10.34
N VAL A 43 5.04 12.59 -9.46
CA VAL A 43 3.86 11.77 -9.79
C VAL A 43 2.57 12.45 -9.32
N TYR A 44 2.66 13.18 -8.20
CA TYR A 44 1.60 13.98 -7.60
C TYR A 44 2.02 15.44 -7.62
N ASN A 45 1.80 16.08 -8.77
CA ASN A 45 2.11 17.50 -8.95
C ASN A 45 0.95 18.37 -8.44
N VAL A 46 -0.28 17.93 -8.66
CA VAL A 46 -1.49 18.72 -8.39
C VAL A 46 -2.28 18.17 -7.20
N LYS A 47 -2.96 19.07 -6.49
CA LYS A 47 -3.72 18.77 -5.27
C LYS A 47 -4.72 17.64 -5.47
N GLU A 48 -5.36 17.62 -6.63
CA GLU A 48 -6.40 16.67 -7.00
C GLU A 48 -5.88 15.23 -7.00
N ASP A 49 -4.63 15.00 -7.39
CA ASP A 49 -4.04 13.67 -7.38
C ASP A 49 -3.82 13.19 -5.93
N TYR A 50 -3.39 14.08 -5.03
CA TYR A 50 -3.26 13.75 -3.61
C TYR A 50 -4.61 13.41 -2.99
N GLU A 51 -5.64 14.21 -3.29
CA GLU A 51 -7.00 13.98 -2.81
C GLU A 51 -7.57 12.66 -3.35
N ARG A 52 -7.33 12.35 -4.62
CA ARG A 52 -7.73 11.08 -5.24
C ARG A 52 -7.05 9.88 -4.59
N LEU A 53 -5.75 9.96 -4.28
CA LEU A 53 -5.05 8.91 -3.53
C LEU A 53 -5.65 8.73 -2.13
N ARG A 54 -5.85 9.82 -1.39
CA ARG A 54 -6.46 9.80 -0.05
C ARG A 54 -7.83 9.11 -0.09
N ASP A 55 -8.68 9.52 -1.01
CA ASP A 55 -10.05 9.02 -1.12
C ASP A 55 -10.08 7.54 -1.55
N ALA A 56 -9.16 7.13 -2.44
CA ALA A 56 -8.97 5.73 -2.81
C ALA A 56 -8.58 4.86 -1.62
N ILE A 57 -7.59 5.29 -0.83
CA ILE A 57 -7.15 4.54 0.36
C ILE A 57 -8.26 4.48 1.40
N ASN A 58 -8.96 5.60 1.67
CA ASN A 58 -10.08 5.62 2.60
C ASN A 58 -11.19 4.66 2.18
N LYS A 59 -11.54 4.63 0.88
CA LYS A 59 -12.52 3.69 0.35
C LYS A 59 -12.06 2.24 0.53
N LEU A 60 -10.82 1.92 0.17
CA LEU A 60 -10.27 0.58 0.35
C LEU A 60 -10.32 0.12 1.82
N VAL A 61 -9.91 0.99 2.75
CA VAL A 61 -9.96 0.68 4.19
C VAL A 61 -11.40 0.47 4.65
N SER A 62 -12.34 1.30 4.19
CA SER A 62 -13.76 1.15 4.53
C SER A 62 -14.38 -0.15 4.01
N GLU A 63 -13.88 -0.67 2.88
CA GLU A 63 -14.28 -1.95 2.28
C GLU A 63 -13.58 -3.16 2.93
N GLY A 64 -12.80 -2.96 3.99
CA GLY A 64 -12.05 -4.04 4.66
C GLY A 64 -10.90 -4.57 3.80
N PHE A 65 -10.38 -3.75 2.89
CA PHE A 65 -9.15 -4.06 2.19
C PHE A 65 -7.96 -3.96 3.15
N ILE A 66 -7.13 -5.00 3.16
CA ILE A 66 -5.92 -5.06 3.97
C ILE A 66 -4.72 -5.28 3.04
N SER A 67 -3.57 -4.73 3.41
CA SER A 67 -2.34 -4.75 2.61
C SER A 67 -1.88 -6.17 2.23
N SER A 68 -2.26 -7.21 3.00
CA SER A 68 -1.99 -8.62 2.67
C SER A 68 -2.70 -9.13 1.41
N LYS A 69 -3.75 -8.43 0.94
CA LYS A 69 -4.43 -8.69 -0.35
C LYS A 69 -3.66 -8.12 -1.56
N LEU A 70 -2.56 -7.40 -1.34
CA LEU A 70 -1.67 -6.89 -2.39
C LEU A 70 -0.69 -7.93 -2.92
N ARG A 71 -0.70 -9.16 -2.39
CA ARG A 71 0.16 -10.24 -2.87
C ARG A 71 -0.06 -10.47 -4.38
N PRO A 72 1.00 -10.58 -5.19
CA PRO A 72 0.89 -11.22 -6.49
C PRO A 72 0.35 -12.64 -6.31
N TYR A 73 -0.62 -13.01 -7.16
CA TYR A 73 -1.34 -14.29 -7.15
C TYR A 73 -0.42 -15.53 -7.03
N GLU A 74 0.82 -15.43 -7.50
CA GLU A 74 1.82 -16.51 -7.50
C GLU A 74 2.33 -16.92 -6.10
N LYS A 75 2.01 -16.19 -5.03
CA LYS A 75 2.49 -16.49 -3.66
C LYS A 75 1.36 -16.73 -2.63
N GLN A 76 0.21 -17.22 -3.08
CA GLN A 76 -0.87 -17.64 -2.17
C GLN A 76 -0.77 -19.12 -1.73
N GLU A 77 -0.07 -20.00 -2.45
CA GLU A 77 0.01 -21.44 -2.13
C GLU A 77 1.06 -21.84 -1.08
N ALA A 78 1.91 -20.93 -0.59
CA ALA A 78 2.97 -21.30 0.36
C ALA A 78 2.59 -21.19 1.85
N LEU A 79 1.30 -20.96 2.17
CA LEU A 79 0.79 -20.95 3.54
C LEU A 79 -0.62 -21.54 3.59
N ALA A 80 -0.69 -22.86 3.42
CA ALA A 80 -1.79 -23.70 3.86
C ALA A 80 -1.19 -24.88 4.65
#